data_AF-A0A505HBP6-F1
#
_entry.id   AF-A0A505HBP6-F1
#
_cell.length_a   1.000
_cell.length_b   1.000
_cell.length_c   1.000
_cell.angle_alpha   90.00
_cell.angle_beta   90.00
_cell.angle_gamma   90.00
#
_symmetry.space_group_name_H-M   'P 1'
#
loop_
_entity.id
_entity.type
_entity.pdbx_description
1 polymer ?
#
loop_
_entity_poly.entity_id
_entity_poly.type
_entity_poly.pdbx_seq_one_letter_code
_entity_poly.pdbx_strand_id
1 'polypeptide(L)'
;AVMITGAHVNDRTIARDLLWRTRLFHPRLRLLWADGGYIGTLSTWARHALDLTVHLVHKLPGQHTFVVLPRRWVVERTFAWISKKRRCVRDYEHLPTSHAAFVTWAMIHVMVTRLARHTKPAQATHT
;
A
#
# COMPACT_ATOMS: atom_id res chain seq x y z
N ALA A 1 2.51 -7.47 -2.49
CA ALA A 1 3.51 -7.98 -1.52
C ALA A 1 3.46 -7.11 -0.27
N VAL A 2 3.82 -7.66 0.90
CA VAL A 2 3.94 -6.92 2.17
C VAL A 2 5.36 -7.14 2.69
N MET A 3 6.00 -6.08 3.16
CA MET A 3 7.31 -6.14 3.80
C MET A 3 7.29 -5.28 5.06
N ILE A 4 7.73 -5.86 6.17
CA ILE A 4 7.82 -5.22 7.47
C ILE A 4 9.29 -5.19 7.86
N THR A 5 9.75 -4.04 8.33
CA THR A 5 11.14 -3.83 8.75
C THR A 5 11.18 -3.09 10.06
N GLY A 6 12.30 -3.20 10.78
CA GLY A 6 12.53 -2.40 11.97
C GLY A 6 12.61 -0.91 11.63
N ALA A 7 12.26 -0.06 12.60
CA ALA A 7 12.23 1.39 12.42
C ALA A 7 13.59 2.04 12.08
N HIS A 8 14.70 1.32 12.33
CA HIS A 8 16.04 1.78 11.99
C HIS A 8 16.36 1.68 10.48
N VAL A 9 15.57 0.92 9.71
CA VAL A 9 15.82 0.71 8.29
C VAL A 9 15.10 1.76 7.48
N ASN A 10 15.83 2.43 6.59
CA ASN A 10 15.26 3.44 5.71
C ASN A 10 14.40 2.79 4.62
N ASP A 11 13.15 3.23 4.51
CA ASP A 11 12.18 2.76 3.52
C ASP A 11 12.70 2.83 2.08
N ARG A 12 13.52 3.82 1.73
CA ARG A 12 14.11 3.94 0.38
C ARG A 12 14.99 2.76 0.02
N THR A 13 15.75 2.26 0.99
CA THR A 13 16.67 1.12 0.80
C THR A 13 15.88 -0.15 0.50
N ILE A 14 14.75 -0.33 1.20
CA ILE A 14 13.96 -1.55 1.16
C ILE A 14 12.96 -1.52 -0.01
N ALA A 15 12.53 -0.33 -0.44
CA ALA A 15 11.59 -0.18 -1.55
C ALA A 15 12.07 -0.88 -2.81
N ARG A 16 13.38 -0.90 -3.08
CA ARG A 16 13.95 -1.61 -4.23
C ARG A 16 13.65 -3.10 -4.18
N ASP A 17 13.87 -3.75 -3.03
CA ASP A 17 13.55 -5.16 -2.81
C ASP A 17 12.04 -5.41 -2.89
N LEU A 18 11.23 -4.50 -2.31
CA LEU A 18 9.77 -4.60 -2.38
C LEU A 18 9.27 -4.60 -3.83
N LEU A 19 9.78 -3.68 -4.65
CA LEU A 19 9.40 -3.56 -6.06
C LEU A 19 9.85 -4.77 -6.86
N TRP A 20 11.06 -5.28 -6.61
CA TRP A 20 11.55 -6.50 -7.26
C TRP A 20 10.67 -7.71 -6.95
N ARG A 21 10.38 -7.97 -5.67
CA ARG A 21 9.45 -9.04 -5.25
C ARG A 21 8.06 -8.83 -5.83
N THR A 22 7.57 -7.59 -5.85
CA THR A 22 6.25 -7.28 -6.43
C THR A 22 6.21 -7.64 -7.90
N ARG A 23 7.28 -7.34 -8.67
CA ARG A 23 7.38 -7.66 -10.09
C ARG A 23 7.41 -9.16 -10.35
N LEU A 24 8.06 -9.94 -9.50
CA LEU A 24 8.07 -11.41 -9.59
C LEU A 24 6.66 -12.00 -9.43
N PHE A 25 5.94 -11.58 -8.39
CA PHE A 25 4.61 -12.14 -8.10
C PHE A 25 3.49 -11.53 -8.95
N HIS A 26 3.68 -10.31 -9.47
CA HIS A 26 2.66 -9.56 -10.20
C HIS A 26 3.23 -8.98 -11.49
N PRO A 27 3.55 -9.82 -12.49
CA PRO A 27 4.29 -9.38 -13.67
C PRO A 27 3.51 -8.42 -14.59
N ARG A 28 2.18 -8.33 -14.41
CA ARG A 28 1.31 -7.42 -15.16
C ARG A 28 1.22 -6.02 -14.54
N LEU A 29 1.79 -5.80 -13.36
CA LEU A 29 1.73 -4.51 -12.69
C LEU A 29 2.70 -3.53 -13.37
N ARG A 30 2.17 -2.51 -14.05
CA ARG A 30 2.95 -1.50 -14.80
C ARG A 30 3.02 -0.13 -14.14
N LEU A 31 2.16 0.10 -13.14
CA LEU A 31 1.98 1.40 -12.49
C LEU A 31 1.94 1.25 -10.98
N LEU A 32 2.73 2.08 -10.30
CA LEU A 32 2.73 2.22 -8.85
C LEU A 32 2.72 3.69 -8.46
N TRP A 33 2.01 4.02 -7.38
CA TRP A 33 1.99 5.34 -6.79
C TRP A 33 2.80 5.31 -5.50
N ALA A 34 3.68 6.27 -5.31
CA ALA A 34 4.49 6.44 -4.11
C ALA A 34 4.46 7.92 -3.69
N ASP A 35 4.74 8.21 -2.42
CA ASP A 35 4.83 9.59 -1.95
C ASP A 35 6.19 10.24 -2.27
N GLY A 36 6.30 11.55 -2.00
CA GLY A 36 7.54 12.29 -2.16
C GLY A 36 8.69 11.82 -1.27
N GLY A 37 8.44 10.96 -0.27
CA GLY A 37 9.48 10.34 0.53
C GLY A 37 10.40 9.45 -0.31
N TYR A 38 9.92 8.91 -1.42
CA TYR A 38 10.68 8.04 -2.34
C TYR A 38 11.31 8.76 -3.53
N ILE A 39 11.41 10.09 -3.48
CA ILE A 39 12.14 10.85 -4.50
C ILE A 39 13.60 10.38 -4.58
N GLY A 40 14.12 10.23 -5.80
CA GLY A 40 15.49 9.84 -6.07
C GLY A 40 15.58 8.80 -7.19
N THR A 41 16.57 7.92 -7.09
CA THR A 41 16.92 6.92 -8.12
C THR A 41 15.96 5.73 -8.21
N LEU A 42 14.99 5.60 -7.28
CA LEU A 42 14.09 4.46 -7.24
C LEU A 42 13.18 4.38 -8.48
N SER A 43 12.61 5.51 -8.91
CA SER A 43 11.68 5.56 -10.04
C SER A 43 12.39 5.27 -11.37
N THR A 44 13.59 5.82 -11.56
CA THR A 44 14.42 5.56 -12.74
C THR A 44 14.85 4.09 -12.76
N TRP A 45 15.35 3.57 -11.65
CA TRP A 45 15.69 2.14 -11.54
C TRP A 45 14.48 1.24 -11.81
N ALA A 46 13.30 1.52 -11.24
CA ALA A 46 12.11 0.71 -11.45
C ALA A 46 11.67 0.69 -12.92
N ARG A 47 11.79 1.83 -13.61
CA ARG A 47 11.51 1.90 -15.05
C ARG A 47 12.48 1.05 -15.86
N HIS A 48 13.79 1.17 -15.62
CA HIS A 48 14.81 0.48 -16.42
C HIS A 48 14.92 -1.00 -16.10
N ALA A 49 14.85 -1.39 -14.82
CA ALA A 49 15.10 -2.76 -14.39
C ALA A 49 13.83 -3.63 -14.37
N LEU A 50 12.64 -3.04 -14.19
CA LEU A 50 11.39 -3.79 -13.97
C LEU A 50 10.27 -3.48 -14.98
N ASP A 51 10.49 -2.55 -15.93
CA ASP A 51 9.41 -1.93 -16.75
C ASP A 51 8.24 -1.43 -15.90
N LEU A 52 8.55 -0.85 -14.73
CA LEU A 52 7.56 -0.37 -13.77
C LEU A 52 7.58 1.15 -13.67
N THR A 53 6.43 1.79 -13.93
CA THR A 53 6.28 3.24 -13.75
C THR A 53 5.94 3.55 -12.30
N VAL A 54 6.78 4.32 -11.62
CA VAL A 54 6.51 4.83 -10.27
C VAL A 54 6.13 6.31 -10.37
N HIS A 55 4.86 6.63 -10.14
CA HIS A 55 4.40 8.01 -9.99
C HIS A 55 4.60 8.49 -8.57
N LEU A 56 5.47 9.49 -8.41
CA LEU A 56 5.72 10.13 -7.13
C LEU A 56 4.73 11.27 -6.92
N VAL A 57 3.99 11.22 -5.82
CA VAL A 57 3.07 12.27 -5.39
C VAL A 57 3.77 13.13 -4.35
N HIS A 58 4.12 14.35 -4.74
CA HIS A 58 4.74 15.33 -3.87
C HIS A 58 3.91 16.61 -3.83
N LYS A 59 4.18 17.44 -2.82
CA LYS A 59 3.60 18.78 -2.72
C LYS A 59 4.08 19.63 -3.91
N LEU A 60 3.27 20.60 -4.33
CA LEU A 60 3.68 21.53 -5.38
C LEU A 60 4.74 22.51 -4.83
N PRO A 61 5.74 22.91 -5.64
CA PRO A 61 6.68 23.97 -5.25
C PRO A 61 5.90 25.25 -4.91
N GLY A 62 6.23 25.90 -3.77
CA GLY A 62 5.54 27.12 -3.34
C GLY A 62 4.15 26.91 -2.72
N GLN A 63 3.77 25.67 -2.41
CA GLN A 63 2.50 25.40 -1.73
C GLN A 63 2.56 25.81 -0.24
N HIS A 64 1.88 26.90 0.12
CA HIS A 64 1.79 27.41 1.51
C HIS A 64 0.54 26.96 2.26
N THR A 65 -0.47 26.44 1.57
CA THR A 65 -1.75 26.01 2.13
C THR A 65 -1.97 24.51 1.96
N PHE A 66 -2.94 23.95 2.67
CA PHE A 66 -3.30 22.55 2.52
C PHE A 66 -3.96 22.32 1.14
N VAL A 67 -3.38 21.41 0.36
CA VAL A 67 -3.94 20.96 -0.92
C VAL A 67 -4.07 19.44 -0.87
N VAL A 68 -5.22 18.94 -1.29
CA VAL A 68 -5.49 17.51 -1.35
C VAL A 68 -4.60 16.88 -2.42
N LEU A 69 -3.72 15.98 -2.00
CA LEU A 69 -2.87 15.24 -2.91
C LEU A 69 -3.67 14.13 -3.61
N PRO A 70 -3.56 14.00 -4.95
CA PRO A 70 -4.28 12.96 -5.68
C PRO A 70 -3.88 11.57 -5.18
N ARG A 71 -4.84 10.65 -5.11
CA ARG A 71 -4.68 9.24 -4.69
C ARG A 71 -4.19 8.99 -3.25
N ARG A 72 -3.80 10.01 -2.47
CA ARG A 72 -3.36 9.87 -1.08
C ARG A 72 -4.36 9.13 -0.18
N TRP A 73 -5.65 9.44 -0.36
CA TRP A 73 -6.76 8.80 0.35
C TRP A 73 -6.85 7.27 0.15
N VAL A 74 -6.26 6.73 -0.93
CA VAL A 74 -6.21 5.26 -1.16
C VAL A 74 -5.28 4.60 -0.15
N VAL A 75 -4.11 5.20 0.09
CA VAL A 75 -3.11 4.70 1.04
C VAL A 75 -3.64 4.85 2.47
N GLU A 76 -4.12 6.04 2.83
CA GLU A 76 -4.66 6.33 4.17
C GLU A 76 -5.82 5.40 4.53
N ARG A 77 -6.72 5.14 3.59
CA ARG A 77 -7.83 4.21 3.79
C ARG A 77 -7.38 2.76 3.93
N THR A 78 -6.31 2.36 3.23
CA THR A 78 -5.71 1.03 3.39
C THR A 78 -5.13 0.89 4.80
N PHE A 79 -4.40 1.89 5.28
CA PHE A 79 -3.94 1.93 6.67
C PHE A 79 -5.11 1.92 7.66
N ALA A 80 -6.18 2.66 7.42
CA ALA A 80 -7.36 2.63 8.27
C ALA A 80 -7.98 1.23 8.38
N TRP A 81 -8.03 0.44 7.29
CA TRP A 81 -8.50 -0.95 7.35
C TRP A 81 -7.57 -1.86 8.15
N ILE A 82 -6.26 -1.69 8.00
CA ILE A 82 -5.25 -2.45 8.73
C ILE A 82 -5.33 -2.11 10.22
N SER A 83 -5.25 -0.82 10.58
CA SER A 83 -5.31 -0.35 11.96
C SER A 83 -6.67 -0.61 12.63
N LYS A 84 -7.76 -0.83 11.88
CA LYS A 84 -9.04 -1.27 12.48
C LYS A 84 -8.93 -2.66 13.12
N LYS A 85 -7.94 -3.48 12.75
CA LYS A 85 -7.71 -4.78 13.39
C LYS A 85 -6.80 -4.57 14.60
N ARG A 86 -7.28 -4.95 15.80
CA ARG A 86 -6.59 -4.72 17.10
C ARG A 86 -5.10 -5.07 17.07
N ARG A 87 -4.71 -6.18 16.44
CA ARG A 87 -3.32 -6.65 16.36
C ARG A 87 -2.39 -5.80 15.47
N CYS A 88 -2.95 -4.93 14.62
CA CYS A 88 -2.18 -4.04 13.74
C CYS A 88 -2.26 -2.56 14.17
N VAL A 89 -2.90 -2.25 15.31
CA VAL A 89 -2.99 -0.86 15.83
C VAL A 89 -1.64 -0.40 16.37
N ARG A 90 -0.97 -1.28 17.11
CA ARG A 90 0.37 -1.09 17.64
C ARG A 90 1.22 -2.26 17.22
N ASP A 91 2.52 -2.05 17.15
CA ASP A 91 3.47 -3.13 16.94
C ASP A 91 3.55 -3.97 18.23
N TYR A 92 2.61 -4.90 18.38
CA TYR A 92 2.60 -5.89 19.46
C TYR A 92 3.48 -7.08 19.14
N GLU A 93 3.89 -7.24 17.88
CA GLU A 93 4.54 -8.43 17.37
C GLU A 93 6.05 -8.17 17.30
N HIS A 94 6.82 -8.86 18.13
CA HIS A 94 8.28 -8.67 18.15
C HIS A 94 8.97 -9.11 16.85
N LEU A 95 8.33 -9.97 16.06
CA LEU A 95 8.89 -10.52 14.83
C LEU A 95 8.20 -9.93 13.58
N PRO A 96 8.94 -9.33 12.64
CA PRO A 96 8.38 -8.75 11.42
C PRO A 96 7.56 -9.73 10.56
N THR A 97 7.89 -11.03 10.59
CA THR A 97 7.17 -12.06 9.85
C THR A 97 5.76 -12.28 10.41
N SER A 98 5.60 -12.27 11.74
CA SER A 98 4.30 -12.35 12.41
C SER A 98 3.44 -11.14 12.07
N HIS A 99 4.01 -9.92 12.15
CA HIS A 99 3.29 -8.71 11.79
C HIS A 99 2.87 -8.70 10.30
N ALA A 100 3.74 -9.15 9.39
CA ALA A 100 3.41 -9.28 7.97
C ALA A 100 2.23 -10.26 7.72
N ALA A 101 2.15 -11.35 8.49
CA ALA A 101 1.04 -12.29 8.43
C ALA A 101 -0.28 -11.63 8.89
N PHE A 102 -0.27 -10.85 9.97
CA PHE A 102 -1.46 -10.13 10.44
C PHE A 102 -1.94 -9.07 9.44
N VAL A 103 -1.03 -8.31 8.82
CA VAL A 103 -1.40 -7.36 7.75
C VAL A 103 -2.04 -8.09 6.57
N THR A 104 -1.46 -9.24 6.18
CA THR A 104 -2.02 -10.07 5.09
C THR A 104 -3.42 -10.58 5.46
N TRP A 105 -3.61 -11.06 6.68
CA TRP A 105 -4.92 -11.52 7.17
C TRP A 105 -5.95 -10.38 7.21
N ALA A 106 -5.55 -9.18 7.64
CA ALA A 106 -6.42 -8.01 7.64
C ALA A 106 -6.94 -7.70 6.23
N MET A 107 -6.06 -7.75 5.22
CA MET A 107 -6.44 -7.51 3.83
C MET A 107 -7.29 -8.63 3.23
N ILE A 108 -7.02 -9.90 3.55
CA ILE A 108 -7.88 -11.03 3.18
C ILE A 108 -9.30 -10.81 3.73
N HIS A 109 -9.43 -10.46 5.01
CA HIS A 109 -10.73 -10.19 5.60
C HIS A 109 -11.48 -9.06 4.88
N VAL A 110 -10.78 -7.98 4.50
CA VAL A 110 -11.39 -6.89 3.71
C VAL A 110 -11.89 -7.40 2.36
N MET A 111 -11.10 -8.19 1.64
CA MET A 111 -11.49 -8.74 0.34
C MET A 111 -12.69 -9.69 0.46
N VAL A 112 -12.69 -10.61 1.43
CA VAL A 112 -13.81 -11.53 1.68
C VAL A 112 -15.10 -10.77 2.00
N THR A 113 -15.01 -9.74 2.86
CA THR A 113 -16.20 -8.94 3.23
C THR A 113 -16.75 -8.14 2.04
N ARG A 114 -15.91 -7.75 1.08
CA ARG A 114 -16.36 -7.10 -0.15
C ARG A 114 -17.02 -8.09 -1.08
N LEU A 115 -16.41 -9.25 -1.28
CA LEU A 115 -16.96 -10.30 -2.11
C LEU A 115 -18.36 -10.70 -1.63
N ALA A 116 -18.51 -10.98 -0.34
CA ALA A 116 -19.80 -11.33 0.26
C ALA A 116 -20.87 -10.24 0.11
N ARG A 117 -20.47 -8.96 0.13
CA ARG A 117 -21.38 -7.82 -0.11
C ARG A 117 -21.84 -7.73 -1.56
N HIS A 118 -20.99 -8.09 -2.52
CA HIS A 118 -21.35 -8.11 -3.93
C HIS A 118 -22.27 -9.29 -4.29
N THR A 119 -22.20 -10.40 -3.56
CA THR A 119 -23.03 -11.58 -3.81
C THR A 119 -24.46 -11.43 -3.28
N LYS A 120 -24.74 -10.49 -2.36
CA LYS A 120 -26.09 -10.29 -1.84
C LYS A 120 -26.95 -9.66 -2.96
N PRO A 121 -28.01 -10.33 -3.47
CA PRO A 121 -28.88 -9.72 -4.46
C PRO A 121 -29.50 -8.45 -3.86
N ALA A 122 -29.59 -7.39 -4.66
CA ALA A 122 -30.34 -6.19 -4.29
C ALA A 122 -31.75 -6.66 -3.92
N GLN A 123 -32.13 -6.55 -2.65
CA GLN A 123 -33.50 -6.82 -2.25
C GLN A 123 -34.36 -5.83 -3.03
N ALA A 124 -35.12 -6.33 -4.01
CA ALA A 124 -36.12 -5.55 -4.70
C ALA A 124 -37.13 -5.11 -3.64
N THR A 125 -37.02 -3.85 -3.23
CA THR A 125 -38.07 -3.15 -2.52
C THR A 125 -39.25 -3.04 -3.47
N HIS A 126 -40.13 -4.04 -3.43
CA HIS A 126 -41.48 -3.92 -3.93
C HIS A 126 -42.27 -3.12 -2.89
N THR A 127 -42.53 -1.86 -3.21
CA THR A 127 -43.64 -1.07 -2.66
C THR A 127 -44.75 -1.02 -3.69
#